data_AF-A0A0B7GQ37-F1
#
_entry.id   AF-A0A0B7GQ37-F1
#
_cell.length_a   1.000
_cell.length_b   1.000
_cell.length_c   1.000
_cell.angle_alpha   90.00
_cell.angle_beta   90.00
_cell.angle_gamma   90.00
#
_symmetry.space_group_name_H-M   'P 1'
#
loop_
_entity.id
_entity.type
_entity.pdbx_description
1 polymer ?
#
loop_
_entity_poly.entity_id
_entity_poly.type
_entity_poly.pdbx_seq_one_letter_code
_entity_poly.pdbx_strand_id
1 'polypeptide(L)'
;MFDTVKRAWAVWVQANMSFGNCLNSGFAYAKKNESITKTIVNKIDEFTDKISNRIRMLQIENCDALKVIASRDTAGTFHYIDQPYVGTHQGHYDGYTQQDFDNLLETLQNIKGKFLLSSFRNKKLSEYTKNNNWYQIEFKMVNTMTQNGNNNISKNRGFNRKLSY
;
A
#
# COMPACT_ATOMS: atom_id res chain seq x y z
N MET A 1 31.78 2.79 3.62
CA MET A 1 30.30 2.73 3.65
C MET A 1 29.76 4.08 3.18
N PHE A 2 28.79 4.14 2.27
CA PHE A 2 28.27 5.42 1.77
C PHE A 2 27.48 6.19 2.83
N ASP A 3 27.51 7.52 2.73
CA ASP A 3 26.75 8.45 3.57
C ASP A 3 25.23 8.21 3.47
N THR A 4 24.50 8.45 4.57
CA THR A 4 23.06 8.18 4.67
C THR A 4 22.23 8.96 3.68
N VAL A 5 22.59 10.22 3.38
CA VAL A 5 21.90 11.05 2.39
C VAL A 5 22.13 10.49 0.99
N LYS A 6 23.36 10.09 0.67
CA LYS A 6 23.68 9.44 -0.62
C LYS A 6 22.92 8.13 -0.81
N ARG A 7 22.79 7.31 0.23
CA ARG A 7 21.99 6.07 0.17
C ARG A 7 20.49 6.35 -0.02
N ALA A 8 19.94 7.35 0.67
CA ALA A 8 18.54 7.74 0.49
C ALA A 8 18.26 8.21 -0.94
N TRP A 9 19.15 9.03 -1.50
CA TRP A 9 19.10 9.43 -2.92
C TRP A 9 19.20 8.24 -3.87
N ALA A 10 20.07 7.26 -3.59
CA ALA A 10 20.18 6.07 -4.42
C ALA A 10 18.87 5.27 -4.45
N VAL A 11 18.19 5.10 -3.29
CA VAL A 11 16.88 4.44 -3.22
C VAL A 11 15.83 5.23 -3.99
N TRP A 12 15.79 6.56 -3.83
CA TRP A 12 14.86 7.41 -4.56
C TRP A 12 15.07 7.34 -6.08
N VAL A 13 16.33 7.37 -6.54
CA VAL A 13 16.68 7.24 -7.96
C VAL A 13 16.20 5.89 -8.50
N GLN A 14 16.49 4.79 -7.80
CA GLN A 14 16.03 3.46 -8.22
C GLN A 14 14.50 3.37 -8.27
N ALA A 15 13.79 3.84 -7.23
CA ALA A 15 12.33 3.81 -7.19
C ALA A 15 11.66 4.55 -8.36
N ASN A 16 12.28 5.62 -8.85
CA ASN A 16 11.71 6.49 -9.88
C ASN A 16 12.23 6.19 -11.29
N MET A 17 13.44 5.67 -11.42
CA MET A 17 14.08 5.38 -12.72
C MET A 17 14.02 3.89 -13.08
N SER A 18 13.47 3.03 -12.24
CA SER A 18 13.17 1.64 -12.59
C SER A 18 11.91 1.51 -13.45
N PHE A 19 11.90 0.54 -14.37
CA PHE A 19 10.75 0.26 -15.23
C PHE A 19 9.48 0.02 -14.41
N GLY A 20 8.43 0.76 -14.74
CA GLY A 20 7.15 0.71 -14.02
C GLY A 20 7.19 1.25 -12.58
N ASN A 21 8.23 1.99 -12.19
CA ASN A 21 8.49 2.39 -10.79
C ASN A 21 8.55 1.18 -9.83
N CYS A 22 8.96 0.01 -10.35
CA CYS A 22 9.09 -1.21 -9.57
C CYS A 22 10.52 -1.38 -9.08
N LEU A 23 10.73 -1.38 -7.77
CA LEU A 23 12.04 -1.67 -7.18
C LEU A 23 12.50 -3.06 -7.63
N ASN A 24 13.79 -3.20 -7.91
CA ASN A 24 14.44 -4.40 -8.47
C ASN A 24 14.10 -4.72 -9.94
N SER A 25 13.41 -3.83 -10.66
CA SER A 25 13.32 -3.92 -12.12
C SER A 25 14.50 -3.20 -12.80
N GLY A 26 14.68 -3.44 -14.10
CA GLY A 26 15.71 -2.76 -14.91
C GLY A 26 15.44 -1.26 -15.08
N PHE A 27 16.45 -0.52 -15.54
CA PHE A 27 16.36 0.92 -15.77
C PHE A 27 15.33 1.26 -16.86
N ALA A 28 14.45 2.21 -16.58
CA ALA A 28 13.46 2.71 -17.51
C ALA A 28 14.13 3.67 -18.52
N TYR A 29 13.90 3.45 -19.81
CA TYR A 29 14.40 4.33 -20.86
C TYR A 29 13.36 4.55 -21.97
N ALA A 30 13.44 5.69 -22.63
CA ALA A 30 12.56 6.07 -23.73
C ALA A 30 13.39 6.36 -24.98
N LYS A 31 12.99 5.80 -26.12
CA LYS A 31 13.78 5.86 -27.37
C LYS A 31 13.43 7.07 -28.26
N LYS A 32 12.19 7.58 -28.19
CA LYS A 32 11.66 8.60 -29.12
C LYS A 32 11.16 9.87 -28.44
N ASN A 33 11.17 9.94 -27.11
CA ASN A 33 10.74 11.11 -26.36
C ASN A 33 11.47 11.22 -25.02
N GLU A 34 11.47 12.41 -24.45
CA GLU A 34 12.06 12.70 -23.13
C GLU A 34 11.07 12.42 -21.99
N SER A 35 10.05 11.57 -22.21
CA SER A 35 8.95 11.39 -21.25
C SER A 35 9.42 10.95 -19.87
N ILE A 36 10.39 10.03 -19.81
CA ILE A 36 10.99 9.55 -18.57
C ILE A 36 11.82 10.66 -17.92
N THR A 37 12.68 11.34 -18.69
CA THR A 37 13.49 12.47 -18.18
C THR A 37 12.63 13.56 -17.59
N LYS A 38 11.57 13.98 -18.29
CA LYS A 38 10.60 14.98 -17.79
C LYS A 38 9.89 14.52 -16.53
N THR A 39 9.53 13.24 -16.45
CA THR A 39 8.92 12.65 -15.24
C THR A 39 9.88 12.75 -14.06
N ILE A 40 11.16 12.44 -14.25
CA ILE A 40 12.17 12.55 -13.18
C ILE A 40 12.39 14.00 -12.77
N VAL A 41 12.55 14.93 -13.71
CA VAL A 41 12.72 16.36 -13.43
C VAL A 41 11.55 16.88 -12.59
N ASN A 42 10.31 16.58 -12.99
CA ASN A 42 9.13 17.00 -12.22
C ASN A 42 9.16 16.45 -10.79
N LYS A 43 9.59 15.20 -10.57
CA LYS A 43 9.70 14.62 -9.23
C LYS A 43 10.83 15.22 -8.39
N ILE A 44 11.90 15.71 -9.04
CA ILE A 44 12.95 16.48 -8.36
C ILE A 44 12.37 17.83 -7.93
N ASP A 45 11.66 18.51 -8.83
CA ASP A 45 11.04 19.80 -8.58
C ASP A 45 9.95 19.74 -7.48
N GLU A 46 9.38 18.57 -7.23
CA GLU A 46 8.45 18.32 -6.12
C GLU A 46 9.10 18.36 -4.73
N PHE A 47 10.44 18.28 -4.62
CA PHE A 47 11.18 18.48 -3.36
C PHE A 47 11.18 19.94 -2.90
N THR A 48 10.01 20.40 -2.53
CA THR A 48 9.74 21.74 -2.03
C THR A 48 9.60 21.73 -0.51
N ASP A 49 9.57 22.93 0.09
CA ASP A 49 9.28 23.12 1.51
C ASP A 49 7.93 22.54 1.94
N LYS A 50 7.01 22.29 1.00
CA LYS A 50 5.74 21.64 1.28
C LYS A 50 5.92 20.22 1.83
N ILE A 51 6.86 19.44 1.27
CA ILE A 51 7.17 18.11 1.78
C ILE A 51 7.83 18.23 3.16
N SER A 52 8.84 19.10 3.29
CA SER A 52 9.54 19.35 4.56
C SER A 52 8.56 19.70 5.68
N ASN A 53 7.66 20.65 5.44
CA ASN A 53 6.67 21.09 6.42
C ASN A 53 5.67 19.99 6.79
N ARG A 54 5.26 19.14 5.84
CA ARG A 54 4.38 18.00 6.14
C ARG A 54 5.05 16.96 7.03
N ILE A 55 6.33 16.67 6.81
CA ILE A 55 7.03 15.60 7.55
C ILE A 55 7.52 16.04 8.94
N ARG A 56 7.58 17.34 9.23
CA ARG A 56 8.03 17.88 10.54
C ARG A 56 7.25 17.33 11.74
N MET A 57 5.98 16.98 11.54
CA MET A 57 5.09 16.46 12.59
C MET A 57 4.90 14.94 12.51
N LEU A 58 5.73 14.23 11.73
CA LEU A 58 5.64 12.78 11.56
C LEU A 58 6.71 12.06 12.38
N GLN A 59 6.31 10.92 12.94
CA GLN A 59 7.25 9.92 13.43
C GLN A 59 7.28 8.77 12.41
N ILE A 60 8.47 8.39 11.98
CA ILE A 60 8.70 7.34 10.99
C ILE A 60 9.34 6.16 11.71
N GLU A 61 8.70 5.00 11.62
CA GLU A 61 9.17 3.77 12.26
C GLU A 61 9.28 2.65 11.23
N ASN A 62 10.32 1.82 11.39
CA ASN A 62 10.44 0.53 10.72
C ASN A 62 10.33 -0.54 11.81
N CYS A 63 9.11 -1.01 12.04
CA CYS A 63 8.80 -1.99 13.07
C CYS A 63 7.66 -2.89 12.59
N ASP A 64 7.45 -4.00 13.30
CA ASP A 64 6.26 -4.83 13.13
C ASP A 64 4.99 -3.98 13.31
N ALA A 65 4.06 -4.11 12.36
CA ALA A 65 2.87 -3.26 12.31
C ALA A 65 1.97 -3.45 13.54
N LEU A 66 1.87 -4.67 14.08
CA LEU A 66 1.03 -4.96 15.25
C LEU A 66 1.61 -4.30 16.50
N LYS A 67 2.94 -4.29 16.64
CA LYS A 67 3.62 -3.54 17.72
C LYS A 67 3.36 -2.03 17.63
N VAL A 68 3.42 -1.46 16.41
CA VAL A 68 3.12 -0.04 16.21
C VAL A 68 1.66 0.27 16.55
N ILE A 69 0.71 -0.54 16.07
CA ILE A 69 -0.71 -0.37 16.40
C ILE A 69 -0.91 -0.40 17.91
N ALA A 70 -0.42 -1.44 18.59
CA ALA A 70 -0.60 -1.60 20.03
C ALA A 70 0.04 -0.47 20.86
N SER A 71 1.25 -0.03 20.50
CA SER A 71 1.96 1.04 21.23
C SER A 71 1.34 2.43 21.04
N ARG A 72 0.62 2.65 19.94
CA ARG A 72 -0.02 3.92 19.61
C ARG A 72 -1.53 3.94 19.83
N ASP A 73 -2.11 2.82 20.24
CA ASP A 73 -3.54 2.69 20.47
C ASP A 73 -3.99 3.50 21.70
N THR A 74 -4.90 4.44 21.46
CA THR A 74 -5.59 5.25 22.46
C THR A 74 -7.01 5.47 21.98
N ALA A 75 -7.93 5.87 22.86
CA ALA A 75 -9.31 6.15 22.47
C ALA A 75 -9.44 7.23 21.38
N GLY A 76 -8.44 8.11 21.23
CA GLY A 76 -8.39 9.15 20.19
C GLY A 76 -7.62 8.75 18.93
N THR A 77 -6.99 7.57 18.91
CA THR A 77 -6.17 7.14 17.77
C THR A 77 -7.05 6.68 16.60
N PHE A 78 -6.63 7.01 15.38
CA PHE A 78 -7.21 6.50 14.15
C PHE A 78 -6.13 5.80 13.31
N HIS A 79 -6.31 4.50 13.05
CA HIS A 79 -5.38 3.68 12.29
C HIS A 79 -5.86 3.50 10.85
N TYR A 80 -5.14 4.02 9.86
CA TYR A 80 -5.35 3.63 8.46
C TYR A 80 -4.42 2.47 8.10
N ILE A 81 -4.99 1.38 7.59
CA ILE A 81 -4.27 0.11 7.41
C ILE A 81 -4.43 -0.37 5.97
N ASP A 82 -3.30 -0.56 5.30
CA ASP A 82 -3.19 -1.00 3.90
C ASP A 82 -2.08 -2.05 3.77
N GLN A 83 -2.30 -3.18 4.43
CA GLN A 83 -1.40 -4.34 4.46
C GLN A 83 -1.30 -5.03 3.08
N PRO A 84 -0.25 -5.83 2.83
CA PRO A 84 -0.21 -6.68 1.63
C PRO A 84 -1.42 -7.60 1.55
N TYR A 85 -2.04 -7.69 0.36
CA TYR A 85 -3.27 -8.46 0.20
C TYR A 85 -2.98 -9.95 -0.01
N VAL A 86 -3.44 -10.77 0.95
CA VAL A 86 -3.32 -12.22 0.89
C VAL A 86 -3.98 -12.77 -0.37
N GLY A 87 -3.31 -13.73 -1.03
CA GLY A 87 -3.80 -14.36 -2.25
C GLY A 87 -3.65 -13.51 -3.52
N THR A 88 -2.84 -12.44 -3.47
CA THR A 88 -2.53 -11.60 -4.63
C THR A 88 -1.02 -11.41 -4.81
N HIS A 89 -0.62 -10.82 -5.93
CA HIS A 89 0.78 -10.43 -6.13
C HIS A 89 1.12 -9.24 -5.22
N GLN A 90 1.85 -9.49 -4.14
CA GLN A 90 2.18 -8.52 -3.10
C GLN A 90 3.32 -7.56 -3.48
N GLY A 91 3.78 -7.60 -4.73
CA GLY A 91 4.74 -6.62 -5.27
C GLY A 91 6.14 -6.89 -4.75
N HIS A 92 6.74 -5.90 -4.07
CA HIS A 92 8.04 -6.02 -3.43
C HIS A 92 7.94 -6.53 -1.98
N TYR A 93 6.72 -6.71 -1.47
CA TYR A 93 6.50 -7.35 -0.18
C TYR A 93 6.55 -8.86 -0.37
N ASP A 94 7.40 -9.52 0.40
CA ASP A 94 7.47 -10.98 0.49
C ASP A 94 7.07 -11.44 1.89
N GLY A 95 6.37 -12.58 1.96
CA GLY A 95 6.14 -13.30 3.20
C GLY A 95 4.90 -12.90 4.00
N TYR A 96 4.02 -12.03 3.51
CA TYR A 96 2.77 -11.71 4.22
C TYR A 96 1.71 -12.79 3.99
N THR A 97 1.45 -13.58 5.02
CA THR A 97 0.63 -14.78 4.97
C THR A 97 -0.82 -14.53 5.40
N GLN A 98 -1.68 -15.54 5.24
CA GLN A 98 -3.02 -15.52 5.83
C GLN A 98 -2.97 -15.42 7.36
N GLN A 99 -1.98 -16.04 8.02
CA GLN A 99 -1.83 -15.98 9.47
C GLN A 99 -1.51 -14.56 9.93
N ASP A 100 -0.67 -13.82 9.19
CA ASP A 100 -0.36 -12.42 9.50
C ASP A 100 -1.62 -11.54 9.40
N PHE A 101 -2.46 -11.80 8.39
CA PHE A 101 -3.74 -11.12 8.27
C PHE A 101 -4.71 -11.48 9.40
N ASP A 102 -4.75 -12.75 9.83
CA ASP A 102 -5.58 -13.18 10.95
C ASP A 102 -5.13 -12.52 12.27
N ASN A 103 -3.81 -12.44 12.51
CA ASN A 103 -3.23 -11.74 13.66
C ASN A 103 -3.56 -10.23 13.64
N LEU A 104 -3.57 -9.62 12.46
CA LEU A 104 -4.01 -8.23 12.28
C LEU A 104 -5.49 -8.06 12.69
N LEU A 105 -6.39 -8.92 12.19
CA LEU A 105 -7.81 -8.85 12.55
C LEU A 105 -8.04 -9.06 14.05
N GLU A 106 -7.29 -9.98 14.66
CA GLU A 106 -7.32 -10.21 16.11
C GLU A 106 -6.81 -8.99 16.90
N THR A 107 -5.81 -8.28 16.38
CA THR A 107 -5.35 -7.03 17.00
C THR A 107 -6.43 -5.95 16.89
N LEU A 108 -7.06 -5.81 15.72
CA LEU A 108 -8.04 -4.75 15.45
C LEU A 108 -9.38 -4.90 16.18
N GLN A 109 -9.81 -6.12 16.53
CA GLN A 109 -10.99 -6.27 17.39
C GLN A 109 -10.77 -5.78 18.82
N ASN A 110 -9.50 -5.62 19.25
CA ASN A 110 -9.13 -5.31 20.63
C ASN A 110 -8.62 -3.88 20.84
N ILE A 111 -8.51 -3.05 19.78
CA ILE A 111 -8.04 -1.67 19.92
C ILE A 111 -9.11 -0.77 20.56
N LYS A 112 -8.65 0.28 21.25
CA LYS A 112 -9.48 1.32 21.85
C LYS A 112 -9.87 2.40 20.84
N GLY A 113 -8.96 2.68 19.91
CA GLY A 113 -9.15 3.66 18.85
C GLY A 113 -10.08 3.18 17.75
N LYS A 114 -10.09 3.92 16.65
CA LYS A 114 -10.81 3.57 15.42
C LYS A 114 -9.83 3.11 14.35
N PHE A 115 -10.31 2.37 13.37
CA PHE A 115 -9.50 1.99 12.22
C PHE A 115 -10.24 2.16 10.90
N LEU A 116 -9.47 2.19 9.83
CA LEU A 116 -9.94 2.02 8.46
C LEU A 116 -9.03 1.01 7.77
N LEU A 117 -9.59 -0.15 7.48
CA LEU A 117 -8.88 -1.26 6.84
C LEU A 117 -9.24 -1.35 5.36
N SER A 118 -8.25 -1.24 4.49
CA SER A 118 -8.38 -1.55 3.07
C SER A 118 -8.03 -3.01 2.81
N SER A 119 -8.92 -3.78 2.19
CA SER A 119 -8.64 -5.18 1.83
C SER A 119 -9.48 -5.67 0.66
N PHE A 120 -9.07 -6.77 0.03
CA PHE A 120 -9.98 -7.58 -0.79
C PHE A 120 -10.87 -8.47 0.07
N ARG A 121 -11.86 -9.09 -0.58
CA ARG A 121 -12.72 -10.09 0.04
C ARG A 121 -11.87 -11.21 0.64
N ASN A 122 -12.03 -11.43 1.93
CA ASN A 122 -11.40 -12.53 2.65
C ASN A 122 -12.44 -13.17 3.59
N LYS A 123 -12.38 -14.50 3.74
CA LYS A 123 -13.34 -15.25 4.56
C LYS A 123 -13.24 -14.82 6.03
N LYS A 124 -12.03 -14.76 6.58
CA LYS A 124 -11.77 -14.33 7.96
C LYS A 124 -12.23 -12.90 8.21
N LEU A 125 -11.91 -11.97 7.31
CA LEU A 125 -12.43 -10.60 7.41
C LEU A 125 -13.97 -10.57 7.46
N SER A 126 -14.64 -11.41 6.66
CA SER A 126 -16.11 -11.46 6.67
C SER A 126 -16.69 -12.01 7.97
N GLU A 127 -15.99 -12.94 8.63
CA GLU A 127 -16.34 -13.46 9.97
C GLU A 127 -16.18 -12.35 11.02
N TYR A 128 -15.01 -11.70 11.07
CA TYR A 128 -14.71 -10.64 12.03
C TYR A 128 -15.64 -9.44 11.87
N THR A 129 -15.92 -9.01 10.64
CA THR A 129 -16.85 -7.91 10.36
C THR A 129 -18.24 -8.21 10.94
N LYS A 130 -18.74 -9.45 10.80
CA LYS A 130 -20.05 -9.83 11.34
C LYS A 130 -20.03 -9.91 12.86
N ASN A 131 -19.01 -10.53 13.44
CA ASN A 131 -18.94 -10.75 14.90
C ASN A 131 -18.77 -9.44 15.68
N ASN A 132 -18.07 -8.47 15.09
CA ASN A 132 -17.79 -7.18 15.72
C ASN A 132 -18.69 -6.04 15.22
N ASN A 133 -19.67 -6.34 14.35
CA ASN A 133 -20.53 -5.35 13.69
C ASN A 133 -19.74 -4.20 13.00
N TRP A 134 -18.60 -4.52 12.40
CA TRP A 134 -17.82 -3.52 11.66
C TRP A 134 -18.59 -3.05 10.44
N TYR A 135 -18.53 -1.75 10.17
CA TYR A 135 -19.17 -1.18 9.01
C TYR A 135 -18.30 -1.42 7.78
N GLN A 136 -18.88 -1.86 6.67
CA GLN A 136 -18.11 -2.24 5.49
C GLN A 136 -18.70 -1.70 4.19
N ILE A 137 -17.88 -1.00 3.41
CA ILE A 137 -18.23 -0.51 2.06
C ILE A 137 -17.48 -1.35 1.02
N GLU A 138 -18.16 -1.73 -0.06
CA GLU A 138 -17.54 -2.49 -1.16
C GLU A 138 -17.54 -1.68 -2.47
N PHE A 139 -16.36 -1.55 -3.07
CA PHE A 139 -16.16 -0.88 -4.36
C PHE A 139 -15.86 -1.89 -5.45
N LYS A 140 -16.67 -1.89 -6.52
CA LYS A 140 -16.38 -2.66 -7.74
C LYS A 140 -15.44 -1.86 -8.62
N MET A 141 -14.24 -2.37 -8.86
CA MET A 141 -13.28 -1.76 -9.79
C MET A 141 -13.06 -2.64 -11.02
N VAL A 142 -13.01 -2.00 -12.19
CA VAL A 142 -12.71 -2.66 -13.47
C VAL A 142 -11.20 -2.90 -13.57
N ASN A 143 -10.80 -4.12 -13.91
CA ASN A 143 -9.41 -4.43 -14.22
C ASN A 143 -9.03 -3.94 -15.61
N THR A 144 -8.32 -2.82 -15.69
CA THR A 144 -7.89 -2.24 -16.97
C THR A 144 -6.81 -3.08 -17.65
N MET A 145 -6.03 -3.89 -16.92
CA MET A 145 -4.97 -4.73 -17.48
C MET A 145 -5.46 -5.94 -18.30
N THR A 146 -6.73 -6.33 -18.19
CA THR A 146 -7.31 -7.46 -18.94
C THR A 146 -8.03 -7.06 -20.23
N GLN A 147 -8.09 -5.78 -20.60
CA GLN A 147 -8.84 -5.35 -21.79
C GLN A 147 -8.21 -5.74 -23.13
N ASN A 148 -6.91 -6.07 -23.18
CA ASN A 148 -6.21 -6.37 -24.45
C ASN A 148 -6.14 -7.86 -24.80
N GLY A 149 -6.88 -8.74 -24.11
CA GLY A 149 -6.86 -10.19 -24.35
C GLY A 149 -8.27 -10.80 -24.47
N ASN A 150 -8.76 -10.92 -25.70
CA ASN A 150 -9.92 -11.71 -26.14
C ASN A 150 -11.32 -11.33 -25.61
N ASN A 151 -12.14 -10.83 -26.55
CA ASN A 151 -13.56 -10.47 -26.41
C ASN A 151 -14.53 -11.65 -26.15
N ASN A 152 -14.11 -12.80 -25.63
CA ASN A 152 -15.00 -13.97 -25.46
C ASN A 152 -14.73 -14.82 -24.21
N ILE A 153 -14.50 -14.21 -23.04
CA ILE A 153 -14.57 -14.94 -21.76
C ILE A 153 -15.31 -14.09 -20.71
N SER A 154 -16.36 -14.70 -20.15
CA SER A 154 -17.28 -14.27 -19.09
C SER A 154 -16.89 -13.01 -18.27
N LYS A 155 -17.80 -12.03 -18.30
CA LYS A 155 -17.90 -10.91 -17.36
C LYS A 155 -17.98 -11.42 -15.91
N ASN A 156 -16.87 -11.47 -15.18
CA ASN A 156 -16.82 -11.40 -13.70
C ASN A 156 -15.39 -11.39 -13.14
N ARG A 157 -14.58 -10.38 -13.49
CA ARG A 157 -13.28 -10.14 -12.81
C ARG A 157 -13.10 -8.67 -12.44
N GLY A 158 -14.04 -8.15 -11.65
CA GLY A 158 -13.82 -6.92 -10.91
C GLY A 158 -13.09 -7.23 -9.60
N PHE A 159 -12.06 -6.46 -9.25
CA PHE A 159 -11.56 -6.49 -7.87
C PHE A 159 -12.54 -5.71 -7.00
N ASN A 160 -12.96 -6.35 -5.92
CA ASN A 160 -13.84 -5.72 -4.94
C ASN A 160 -13.01 -5.32 -3.72
N ARG A 161 -12.71 -4.03 -3.58
CA ARG A 161 -12.03 -3.50 -2.39
C ARG A 161 -13.09 -3.21 -1.33
N LYS A 162 -12.85 -3.69 -0.12
CA LYS A 162 -13.68 -3.42 1.06
C LYS A 162 -12.94 -2.46 1.97
N LEU A 163 -13.64 -1.43 2.41
CA LEU A 163 -13.23 -0.56 3.50
C LEU A 163 -14.04 -0.95 4.73
N SER A 164 -13.38 -1.35 5.80
CA SER A 164 -14.04 -1.62 7.09
C SER A 164 -13.70 -0.52 8.11
N TYR A 165 -14.72 -0.05 8.84
CA TYR A 165 -14.66 0.93 9.95
C TYR A 165 -15.21 0.33 11.25
#